data_AF-A0A6A6HA81-F1
#
_entry.id   AF-A0A6A6HA81-F1
#
_cell.length_a   1.000
_cell.length_b   1.000
_cell.length_c   1.000
_cell.angle_alpha   90.00
_cell.angle_beta   90.00
_cell.angle_gamma   90.00
#
_symmetry.space_group_name_H-M   'P 1'
#
loop_
_entity.id
_entity.type
_entity.pdbx_description
1 polymer ?
#
loop_
_entity_poly.entity_id
_entity_poly.type
_entity_poly.pdbx_seq_one_letter_code
_entity_poly.pdbx_strand_id
1 'polypeptide(L)'
;MSVSIGRLLGRSAKRLCIRPPSRPTPLRQLSRPISTSVPRHFAEPAQETGTGTRLIPVDPNFGHPINENDPQHMNVTPDDGSNPENRKIRHYTVNFGPQHPAAHGVLRLILELNGEEIIRADPHVGLLHRGTEKLIEYRTYLQALPYFDRLDYVSMMTNEQCFSLAVEKLLNVEIPERAKWIRTLFGEITRILNHLMSVLSHAMDVGALTPFLWGFEEREKLMEFYERVSGARLHAAYVRPGGVSQDLPLGLLDDIYQWATQFGDRIDETEELLTDNRIWKGRTQGVGVVSAADAINYSFTGVMLRGSGVPWDVRKSQPYDAYDQVEFDVPVGVNGDCYDRYLCRMEEFRQSLRIIHQCLNKMPSGPVKVEDYKIAPPPRAAMKENMEALIHHFLLFSKGYTVPPGETYSAIEAPKGEMGVYLVSDGSERPYRCKIRAPGFAHLSCFDQISRGHLLADAVAIIGTMDLVFGEVDR
;
A
#
# COMPACT_ATOMS: atom_id res chain seq x y z
N MET A 1 -47.43 -34.78 -34.75
CA MET A 1 -48.83 -34.45 -35.11
C MET A 1 -49.31 -33.35 -34.19
N SER A 2 -49.24 -32.12 -34.67
CA SER A 2 -49.70 -30.88 -34.01
C SER A 2 -50.88 -30.36 -34.82
N VAL A 3 -51.98 -30.04 -34.14
CA VAL A 3 -53.25 -29.70 -34.78
C VAL A 3 -53.24 -28.24 -35.22
N SER A 4 -53.56 -28.04 -36.50
CA SER A 4 -53.84 -26.76 -37.16
C SER A 4 -55.34 -26.47 -37.17
N ILE A 5 -55.71 -25.20 -37.36
CA ILE A 5 -56.89 -24.60 -38.03
C ILE A 5 -56.82 -23.12 -37.60
N GLY A 6 -56.83 -22.08 -38.43
CA GLY A 6 -57.24 -21.91 -39.82
C GLY A 6 -58.02 -20.59 -39.92
N ARG A 7 -57.37 -19.55 -40.45
CA ARG A 7 -57.85 -18.31 -41.11
C ARG A 7 -59.33 -17.89 -40.96
N LEU A 8 -59.55 -16.57 -40.76
CA LEU A 8 -60.47 -15.80 -41.60
C LEU A 8 -60.14 -14.30 -41.63
N LEU A 9 -59.97 -13.82 -42.86
CA LEU A 9 -59.76 -12.44 -43.31
C LEU A 9 -61.07 -11.66 -43.33
N GLY A 10 -61.00 -10.34 -43.12
CA GLY A 10 -61.64 -9.40 -44.05
C GLY A 10 -62.80 -8.51 -43.56
N ARG A 11 -62.46 -7.22 -43.43
CA ARG A 11 -63.23 -6.01 -43.86
C ARG A 11 -64.46 -5.56 -43.05
N SER A 12 -64.36 -4.34 -42.51
CA SER A 12 -65.29 -3.26 -42.87
C SER A 12 -64.63 -1.88 -42.68
N ALA A 13 -64.86 -1.00 -43.64
CA ALA A 13 -64.26 0.32 -43.78
C ALA A 13 -65.16 1.42 -43.23
N LYS A 14 -64.58 2.57 -42.82
CA LYS A 14 -65.15 3.91 -43.08
C LYS A 14 -64.09 5.00 -42.89
N ARG A 15 -64.08 5.92 -43.86
CA ARG A 15 -63.12 6.99 -44.10
C ARG A 15 -63.57 8.30 -43.44
N LEU A 16 -62.59 9.20 -43.27
CA LEU A 16 -62.64 10.68 -43.15
C LEU A 16 -62.54 11.30 -41.76
N CYS A 17 -61.42 11.96 -41.51
CA CYS A 17 -61.34 13.37 -41.10
C CYS A 17 -60.00 13.98 -41.52
N ILE A 18 -60.08 15.13 -42.18
CA ILE A 18 -59.00 15.97 -42.72
C ILE A 18 -58.45 16.88 -41.61
N ARG A 19 -57.14 17.12 -41.54
CA ARG A 19 -56.51 18.18 -40.71
C ARG A 19 -55.61 19.07 -41.59
N PRO A 20 -55.67 20.42 -41.46
CA PRO A 20 -54.83 21.35 -42.21
C PRO A 20 -53.51 21.70 -41.48
N PRO A 21 -52.52 22.34 -42.15
CA PRO A 21 -51.15 22.48 -41.66
C PRO A 21 -50.86 23.87 -41.03
N SER A 22 -49.89 23.96 -40.10
CA SER A 22 -49.21 25.24 -39.77
C SER A 22 -47.81 25.04 -39.16
N ARG A 23 -46.96 26.05 -39.41
CA ARG A 23 -45.47 26.16 -39.33
C ARG A 23 -44.80 25.92 -37.95
N PRO A 24 -43.48 25.61 -37.91
CA PRO A 24 -42.72 25.49 -36.67
C PRO A 24 -42.12 26.83 -36.20
N THR A 25 -42.14 27.05 -34.88
CA THR A 25 -41.36 28.08 -34.15
C THR A 25 -40.67 27.43 -32.94
N PRO A 26 -39.54 27.97 -32.45
CA PRO A 26 -38.51 27.19 -31.76
C PRO A 26 -38.76 27.03 -30.25
N LEU A 27 -38.40 25.87 -29.71
CA LEU A 27 -38.51 25.55 -28.28
C LEU A 27 -37.27 26.05 -27.50
N ARG A 28 -37.56 26.82 -26.46
CA ARG A 28 -36.62 27.34 -25.45
C ARG A 28 -36.39 26.27 -24.38
N GLN A 29 -35.19 25.70 -24.29
CA GLN A 29 -34.81 24.80 -23.20
C GLN A 29 -34.24 25.61 -22.02
N LEU A 30 -34.89 25.49 -20.87
CA LEU A 30 -34.40 25.90 -19.55
C LEU A 30 -33.68 24.71 -18.93
N SER A 31 -32.36 24.77 -18.81
CA SER A 31 -31.57 23.88 -17.94
C SER A 31 -30.91 24.69 -16.82
N ARG A 32 -31.16 24.29 -15.57
CA ARG A 32 -30.42 24.75 -14.39
C ARG A 32 -29.07 24.00 -14.34
N PRO A 33 -27.95 24.65 -13.97
CA PRO A 33 -26.64 23.99 -13.92
C PRO A 33 -26.42 23.30 -12.57
N ILE A 34 -26.15 22.00 -12.60
CA ILE A 34 -25.41 21.28 -11.56
C ILE A 34 -24.05 20.98 -12.19
N SER A 35 -23.02 21.76 -11.83
CA SER A 35 -21.59 21.41 -11.86
C SER A 35 -20.74 22.68 -11.93
N THR A 36 -19.90 22.90 -10.92
CA THR A 36 -18.77 23.84 -10.95
C THR A 36 -17.48 23.08 -11.24
N SER A 37 -17.33 22.61 -12.48
CA SER A 37 -16.04 22.17 -13.01
C SER A 37 -15.86 22.76 -14.41
N VAL A 38 -14.74 23.46 -14.63
CA VAL A 38 -14.37 24.06 -15.91
C VAL A 38 -14.34 22.98 -17.00
N PRO A 39 -15.02 23.15 -18.15
CA PRO A 39 -14.95 22.19 -19.24
C PRO A 39 -13.54 22.21 -19.84
N ARG A 40 -12.89 21.04 -19.91
CA ARG A 40 -11.66 20.83 -20.66
C ARG A 40 -11.88 21.27 -22.10
N HIS A 41 -11.00 22.12 -22.63
CA HIS A 41 -10.91 22.39 -24.05
C HIS A 41 -10.67 21.07 -24.79
N PHE A 42 -11.66 20.61 -25.54
CA PHE A 42 -11.44 19.61 -26.58
C PHE A 42 -10.55 20.27 -27.65
N ALA A 43 -9.42 19.64 -27.97
CA ALA A 43 -8.59 20.06 -29.09
C ALA A 43 -9.42 19.94 -30.38
N GLU A 44 -9.54 21.04 -31.11
CA GLU A 44 -10.15 21.04 -32.45
C GLU A 44 -9.25 20.23 -33.40
N PRO A 45 -9.83 19.43 -34.31
CA PRO A 45 -9.05 18.68 -35.28
C PRO A 45 -8.43 19.67 -36.28
N ALA A 46 -7.11 19.74 -36.28
CA ALA A 46 -6.37 20.49 -37.29
C ALA A 46 -6.70 19.92 -38.67
N GLN A 47 -7.17 20.78 -39.58
CA GLN A 47 -7.47 20.43 -40.96
C GLN A 47 -6.19 19.95 -41.65
N GLU A 48 -6.15 18.65 -41.95
CA GLU A 48 -5.11 18.01 -42.75
C GLU A 48 -5.11 18.59 -44.17
N THR A 49 -4.15 19.46 -44.47
CA THR A 49 -3.65 19.63 -45.84
C THR A 49 -2.28 19.00 -45.96
N GLY A 50 -2.27 17.75 -46.45
CA GLY A 50 -1.14 17.17 -47.19
C GLY A 50 -0.05 16.48 -46.37
N THR A 51 -0.09 15.16 -46.33
CA THR A 51 1.10 14.33 -46.11
C THR A 51 2.09 14.55 -47.25
N GLY A 52 3.28 15.05 -46.91
CA GLY A 52 4.43 15.13 -47.81
C GLY A 52 5.61 15.76 -47.10
N THR A 53 6.71 15.02 -46.95
CA THR A 53 7.98 15.53 -46.41
C THR A 53 8.35 16.86 -47.08
N ARG A 54 8.57 17.91 -46.27
CA ARG A 54 8.95 19.25 -46.75
C ARG A 54 10.46 19.40 -46.73
N LEU A 55 11.05 19.71 -47.88
CA LEU A 55 12.47 20.06 -47.99
C LEU A 55 12.71 21.48 -47.47
N ILE A 56 13.69 21.63 -46.58
CA ILE A 56 14.17 22.91 -46.07
C ILE A 56 15.54 23.18 -46.72
N PRO A 57 15.79 24.36 -47.30
CA PRO A 57 17.11 24.70 -47.84
C PRO A 57 18.12 24.76 -46.68
N VAL A 58 19.27 24.12 -46.87
CA VAL A 58 20.33 24.01 -45.86
C VAL A 58 21.48 24.95 -46.24
N ASP A 59 21.92 25.78 -45.30
CA ASP A 59 23.17 26.53 -45.43
C ASP A 59 24.38 25.58 -45.39
N PRO A 60 25.53 25.92 -46.00
CA PRO A 60 26.70 25.03 -46.11
C PRO A 60 27.24 24.45 -44.78
N ASN A 61 26.82 25.00 -43.63
CA ASN A 61 27.20 24.54 -42.28
C ASN A 61 26.14 23.67 -41.57
N PHE A 62 25.03 23.27 -42.21
CA PHE A 62 24.03 22.38 -41.61
C PHE A 62 23.46 22.85 -40.24
N GLY A 63 23.21 24.14 -40.07
CA GLY A 63 22.53 24.68 -38.88
C GLY A 63 21.01 24.71 -39.04
N HIS A 64 20.25 24.35 -37.99
CA HIS A 64 18.79 24.50 -37.98
C HIS A 64 18.38 25.99 -37.88
N PRO A 65 17.37 26.46 -38.64
CA PRO A 65 16.90 27.84 -38.54
C PRO A 65 16.15 28.05 -37.21
N ILE A 66 16.53 29.11 -36.50
CA ILE A 66 15.99 29.48 -35.19
C ILE A 66 14.60 30.10 -35.39
N ASN A 67 13.56 29.46 -34.85
CA ASN A 67 12.23 30.05 -34.72
C ASN A 67 12.08 30.65 -33.31
N GLU A 68 11.97 31.96 -33.20
CA GLU A 68 11.90 32.68 -31.92
C GLU A 68 10.62 32.43 -31.10
N ASN A 69 9.62 31.73 -31.66
CA ASN A 69 8.30 31.53 -31.05
C ASN A 69 8.03 30.09 -30.57
N ASP A 70 9.03 29.22 -30.50
CA ASP A 70 8.86 27.88 -29.92
C ASP A 70 8.89 27.94 -28.38
N PRO A 71 7.86 27.43 -27.67
CA PRO A 71 7.79 27.43 -26.21
C PRO A 71 8.85 26.53 -25.54
N GLN A 72 9.62 25.75 -26.31
CA GLN A 72 10.78 24.99 -25.82
C GLN A 72 12.03 25.84 -25.57
N HIS A 73 12.04 27.13 -25.96
CA HIS A 73 13.18 28.02 -25.75
C HIS A 73 13.13 28.89 -24.48
N MET A 74 12.21 28.65 -23.54
CA MET A 74 12.20 29.37 -22.25
C MET A 74 13.38 29.05 -21.30
N ASN A 75 14.27 28.13 -21.66
CA ASN A 75 15.45 27.81 -20.84
C ASN A 75 16.70 28.66 -21.15
N VAL A 76 16.57 29.72 -21.95
CA VAL A 76 17.67 30.68 -22.18
C VAL A 76 17.28 32.04 -21.62
N THR A 77 17.59 32.27 -20.34
CA THR A 77 17.73 33.64 -19.84
C THR A 77 18.98 34.27 -20.46
N PRO A 78 18.96 35.55 -20.85
CA PRO A 78 20.16 36.23 -21.32
C PRO A 78 21.22 36.21 -20.20
N ASP A 79 22.44 35.86 -20.58
CA ASP A 79 23.59 35.77 -19.69
C ASP A 79 23.97 37.20 -19.27
N ASP A 80 23.47 37.65 -18.11
CA ASP A 80 23.89 38.91 -17.48
C ASP A 80 25.35 38.75 -17.02
N GLY A 81 26.27 38.93 -17.96
CA GLY A 81 27.70 38.98 -17.72
C GLY A 81 28.12 40.36 -17.24
N SER A 82 28.29 40.54 -15.92
CA SER A 82 29.19 41.56 -15.37
C SER A 82 29.55 41.40 -13.88
N ASN A 83 29.48 40.19 -13.30
CA ASN A 83 30.19 39.88 -12.05
C ASN A 83 30.38 38.36 -11.90
N PRO A 84 31.63 37.84 -11.82
CA PRO A 84 31.87 36.40 -11.64
C PRO A 84 31.35 35.86 -10.30
N GLU A 85 31.13 36.71 -9.30
CA GLU A 85 30.61 36.33 -7.98
C GLU A 85 29.09 36.07 -7.95
N ASN A 86 28.32 36.48 -8.98
CA ASN A 86 26.85 36.37 -9.03
C ASN A 86 26.31 35.46 -10.15
N ARG A 87 27.16 34.60 -10.74
CA ARG A 87 26.67 33.59 -11.70
C ARG A 87 25.81 32.56 -10.97
N LYS A 88 24.51 32.56 -11.22
CA LYS A 88 23.61 31.48 -10.77
C LYS A 88 24.10 30.16 -11.38
N ILE A 89 24.57 29.26 -10.52
CA ILE A 89 24.98 27.92 -10.90
C ILE A 89 23.76 27.22 -11.50
N ARG A 90 23.86 26.75 -12.75
CA ARG A 90 22.79 26.00 -13.40
C ARG A 90 22.79 24.57 -12.86
N HIS A 91 21.74 24.20 -12.15
CA HIS A 91 21.54 22.84 -11.67
C HIS A 91 21.12 21.92 -12.82
N TYR A 92 21.62 20.68 -12.79
CA TYR A 92 21.25 19.67 -13.77
C TYR A 92 20.08 18.85 -13.23
N THR A 93 18.99 18.80 -13.99
CA THR A 93 17.79 18.02 -13.61
C THR A 93 17.91 16.61 -14.17
N VAL A 94 17.99 15.60 -13.31
CA VAL A 94 17.94 14.18 -13.68
C VAL A 94 16.57 13.61 -13.33
N ASN A 95 15.95 12.95 -14.30
CA ASN A 95 14.73 12.21 -14.06
C ASN A 95 15.07 10.74 -13.79
N PHE A 96 14.97 10.33 -12.54
CA PHE A 96 15.01 8.93 -12.16
C PHE A 96 13.64 8.33 -12.48
N GLY A 97 13.60 7.66 -13.63
CA GLY A 97 12.35 7.27 -14.27
C GLY A 97 11.64 6.10 -13.56
N PRO A 98 10.35 5.88 -13.90
CA PRO A 98 9.56 4.76 -13.39
C PRO A 98 10.17 3.38 -13.64
N GLN A 99 10.94 3.25 -14.72
CA GLN A 99 11.64 2.03 -15.07
C GLN A 99 13.08 2.10 -14.53
N HIS A 100 13.25 1.83 -13.24
CA HIS A 100 14.57 1.71 -12.62
C HIS A 100 14.57 0.60 -11.55
N PRO A 101 15.59 -0.28 -11.49
CA PRO A 101 15.63 -1.38 -10.52
C PRO A 101 15.48 -0.91 -9.06
N ALA A 102 16.23 0.11 -8.66
CA ALA A 102 16.19 0.66 -7.29
C ALA A 102 14.91 1.46 -6.95
N ALA A 103 13.98 1.64 -7.89
CA ALA A 103 12.68 2.26 -7.60
C ALA A 103 11.68 1.26 -7.00
N HIS A 104 12.01 -0.04 -6.90
CA HIS A 104 11.15 -1.11 -6.33
C HIS A 104 9.67 -0.97 -6.63
N GLY A 105 9.36 -0.82 -7.91
CA GLY A 105 8.02 -0.52 -8.40
C GLY A 105 8.07 0.63 -9.38
N VAL A 106 7.23 1.64 -9.15
CA VAL A 106 6.98 2.70 -10.12
C VAL A 106 7.08 4.05 -9.42
N LEU A 107 8.31 4.54 -9.26
CA LEU A 107 8.61 5.88 -8.73
C LEU A 107 9.20 6.75 -9.82
N ARG A 108 8.71 7.98 -9.94
CA ARG A 108 9.38 9.01 -10.75
C ARG A 108 9.97 10.05 -9.80
N LEU A 109 11.29 10.14 -9.74
CA LEU A 109 11.99 11.06 -8.85
C LEU A 109 12.78 12.07 -9.69
N ILE A 110 12.38 13.34 -9.63
CA ILE A 110 13.09 14.43 -10.31
C ILE A 110 14.11 15.00 -9.32
N LEU A 111 15.39 14.84 -9.64
CA LEU A 111 16.50 15.30 -8.83
C LEU A 111 17.15 16.52 -9.48
N GLU A 112 17.34 17.59 -8.70
CA GLU A 112 18.20 18.71 -9.06
C GLU A 112 19.57 18.51 -8.45
N LEU A 113 20.57 18.34 -9.30
CA LEU A 113 21.93 18.04 -8.91
C LEU A 113 22.85 19.25 -9.14
N ASN A 114 23.83 19.40 -8.25
CA ASN A 114 25.01 20.23 -8.47
C ASN A 114 26.24 19.33 -8.49
N GLY A 115 26.68 18.97 -9.69
CA GLY A 115 27.64 17.88 -9.86
C GLY A 115 26.99 16.55 -9.48
N GLU A 116 27.43 15.95 -8.37
CA GLU A 116 26.90 14.68 -7.83
C GLU A 116 25.99 14.88 -6.60
N GLU A 117 25.99 16.07 -6.01
CA GLU A 117 25.25 16.40 -4.78
C GLU A 117 23.80 16.77 -5.10
N ILE A 118 22.86 16.23 -4.32
CA ILE A 118 21.42 16.50 -4.45
C ILE A 118 21.08 17.79 -3.70
N ILE A 119 20.51 18.76 -4.42
CA ILE A 119 20.00 20.02 -3.84
C ILE A 119 18.50 19.92 -3.55
N ARG A 120 17.76 19.27 -4.46
CA ARG A 120 16.32 19.11 -4.33
C ARG A 120 15.88 17.79 -4.94
N ALA A 121 14.98 17.11 -4.27
CA ALA A 121 14.32 15.92 -4.78
C ALA A 121 12.80 16.12 -4.80
N ASP A 122 12.17 15.83 -5.94
CA ASP A 122 10.71 15.88 -6.10
C ASP A 122 10.18 14.48 -6.49
N PRO A 123 9.66 13.70 -5.51
CA PRO A 123 9.07 12.39 -5.77
C PRO A 123 7.64 12.54 -6.32
N HIS A 124 7.48 12.29 -7.62
CA HIS A 124 6.18 12.17 -8.25
C HIS A 124 5.60 10.76 -8.01
N VAL A 125 4.52 10.74 -7.24
CA VAL A 125 3.73 9.56 -6.91
C VAL A 125 2.37 9.59 -7.62
N GLY A 126 1.61 8.49 -7.53
CA GLY A 126 0.27 8.35 -8.14
C GLY A 126 0.24 7.44 -9.36
N LEU A 127 1.36 6.86 -9.76
CA LEU A 127 1.44 5.95 -10.91
C LEU A 127 0.74 4.61 -10.62
N LEU A 128 0.63 4.22 -9.35
CA LEU A 128 -0.09 3.01 -8.91
C LEU A 128 -1.43 3.34 -8.20
N HIS A 129 -1.90 4.59 -8.30
CA HIS A 129 -3.15 5.01 -7.65
C HIS A 129 -4.35 4.34 -8.32
N ARG A 130 -5.12 3.59 -7.53
CA ARG A 130 -6.24 2.76 -8.01
C ARG A 130 -7.60 3.23 -7.49
N GLY A 131 -7.66 4.33 -6.75
CA GLY A 131 -8.90 4.82 -6.12
C GLY A 131 -9.47 3.80 -5.12
N THR A 132 -8.60 3.11 -4.38
CA THR A 132 -8.96 2.03 -3.45
C THR A 132 -9.94 2.51 -2.39
N GLU A 133 -9.66 3.65 -1.75
CA GLU A 133 -10.53 4.27 -0.76
C GLU A 133 -11.92 4.57 -1.31
N LYS A 134 -12.03 4.93 -2.60
CA LYS A 134 -13.31 5.19 -3.25
C LYS A 134 -14.08 3.91 -3.57
N LEU A 135 -13.38 2.85 -3.95
CA LEU A 135 -13.99 1.54 -4.18
C LEU A 135 -14.54 0.94 -2.89
N ILE A 136 -13.86 1.17 -1.75
CA ILE A 136 -14.30 0.70 -0.43
C ILE A 136 -15.68 1.27 -0.07
N GLU A 137 -15.97 2.55 -0.38
CA GLU A 137 -17.27 3.20 -0.11
C GLU A 137 -18.46 2.50 -0.81
N TYR A 138 -18.21 1.77 -1.90
CA TYR A 138 -19.25 1.07 -2.65
C TYR A 138 -19.38 -0.42 -2.29
N ARG A 139 -18.57 -0.92 -1.35
CA ARG A 139 -18.50 -2.33 -0.96
C ARG A 139 -18.90 -2.50 0.50
N THR A 140 -19.33 -3.70 0.88
CA THR A 140 -19.59 -4.04 2.28
C THR A 140 -18.28 -4.25 3.03
N TYR A 141 -18.29 -4.20 4.37
CA TYR A 141 -17.08 -4.39 5.18
C TYR A 141 -16.31 -5.69 4.83
N LEU A 142 -17.02 -6.81 4.65
CA LEU A 142 -16.39 -8.08 4.27
C LEU A 142 -15.81 -8.05 2.84
N GLN A 143 -16.49 -7.38 1.90
CA GLN A 143 -15.99 -7.22 0.53
C GLN A 143 -14.85 -6.21 0.42
N ALA A 144 -14.76 -5.27 1.37
CA ALA A 144 -13.71 -4.26 1.44
C ALA A 144 -12.39 -4.82 1.98
N LEU A 145 -12.43 -5.86 2.81
CA LEU A 145 -11.25 -6.48 3.44
C LEU A 145 -10.10 -6.79 2.45
N PRO A 146 -10.32 -7.42 1.28
CA PRO A 146 -9.22 -7.77 0.38
C PRO A 146 -8.53 -6.57 -0.30
N TYR A 147 -9.07 -5.35 -0.16
CA TYR A 147 -8.32 -4.16 -0.58
C TYR A 147 -7.10 -3.94 0.33
N PHE A 148 -7.21 -4.22 1.63
CA PHE A 148 -6.13 -4.04 2.61
C PHE A 148 -4.94 -4.98 2.34
N ASP A 149 -5.20 -6.21 1.90
CA ASP A 149 -4.16 -7.16 1.45
C ASP A 149 -3.31 -6.67 0.28
N ARG A 150 -3.86 -5.75 -0.52
CA ARG A 150 -3.28 -5.32 -1.79
C ARG A 150 -2.65 -3.93 -1.72
N LEU A 151 -2.72 -3.27 -0.56
CA LEU A 151 -2.07 -2.00 -0.27
C LEU A 151 -0.57 -2.24 -0.10
N ASP A 152 -0.15 -2.57 1.11
CA ASP A 152 1.17 -3.15 1.34
C ASP A 152 1.08 -4.66 1.07
N TYR A 153 1.41 -5.02 -0.18
CA TYR A 153 1.36 -6.41 -0.66
C TYR A 153 2.49 -7.30 -0.10
N VAL A 154 3.35 -6.77 0.77
CA VAL A 154 4.38 -7.55 1.47
C VAL A 154 3.90 -7.95 2.87
N SER A 155 3.14 -7.08 3.56
CA SER A 155 2.56 -7.40 4.86
C SER A 155 1.03 -7.45 4.85
N MET A 156 0.51 -8.54 4.29
CA MET A 156 -0.93 -8.73 4.04
C MET A 156 -1.74 -8.82 5.34
N MET A 157 -1.39 -9.76 6.24
CA MET A 157 -2.17 -10.03 7.46
C MET A 157 -2.20 -8.86 8.44
N THR A 158 -1.13 -8.06 8.51
CA THR A 158 -1.12 -6.87 9.36
C THR A 158 -2.11 -5.82 8.83
N ASN A 159 -2.22 -5.67 7.51
CA ASN A 159 -3.19 -4.73 6.94
C ASN A 159 -4.63 -5.18 7.20
N GLU A 160 -4.90 -6.49 7.04
CA GLU A 160 -6.19 -7.09 7.42
C GLU A 160 -6.50 -6.89 8.90
N GLN A 161 -5.48 -7.05 9.76
CA GLN A 161 -5.59 -6.88 11.21
C GLN A 161 -5.92 -5.44 11.57
N CYS A 162 -5.28 -4.44 10.95
CA CYS A 162 -5.58 -3.03 11.17
C CYS A 162 -7.05 -2.71 10.84
N PHE A 163 -7.54 -3.19 9.70
CA PHE A 163 -8.94 -3.00 9.31
C PHE A 163 -9.91 -3.77 10.22
N SER A 164 -9.56 -4.99 10.60
CA SER A 164 -10.40 -5.82 11.49
C SER A 164 -10.55 -5.19 12.86
N LEU A 165 -9.47 -4.68 13.45
CA LEU A 165 -9.49 -3.96 14.74
C LEU A 165 -10.31 -2.67 14.65
N ALA A 166 -10.26 -1.94 13.52
CA ALA A 166 -11.08 -0.76 13.30
C ALA A 166 -12.58 -1.11 13.37
N VAL A 167 -12.98 -2.15 12.64
CA VAL A 167 -14.37 -2.60 12.55
C VAL A 167 -14.84 -3.22 13.87
N GLU A 168 -14.00 -4.00 14.55
CA GLU A 168 -14.29 -4.61 15.86
C GLU A 168 -14.50 -3.55 16.94
N LYS A 169 -13.70 -2.47 16.91
CA LYS A 169 -13.86 -1.32 17.81
C LYS A 169 -15.17 -0.55 17.57
N LEU A 170 -15.66 -0.46 16.33
CA LEU A 170 -16.97 0.13 16.04
C LEU A 170 -18.13 -0.80 16.39
N LEU A 171 -17.94 -2.11 16.23
CA LEU A 171 -18.94 -3.12 16.58
C LEU A 171 -19.04 -3.36 18.10
N ASN A 172 -18.05 -2.93 18.89
CA ASN A 172 -17.94 -3.21 20.33
C ASN A 172 -17.99 -4.71 20.64
N VAL A 173 -17.20 -5.50 19.90
CA VAL A 173 -17.18 -6.96 20.02
C VAL A 173 -15.79 -7.42 20.43
N GLU A 174 -15.75 -8.30 21.44
CA GLU A 174 -14.52 -8.96 21.85
C GLU A 174 -14.31 -10.27 21.11
N ILE A 175 -13.07 -10.50 20.71
CA ILE A 175 -12.65 -11.66 19.94
C ILE A 175 -12.23 -12.78 20.90
N PRO A 176 -12.47 -14.06 20.56
CA PRO A 176 -11.95 -15.17 21.35
C PRO A 176 -10.43 -15.14 21.54
N GLU A 177 -9.96 -15.64 22.68
CA GLU A 177 -8.53 -15.67 23.03
C GLU A 177 -7.69 -16.38 21.97
N ARG A 178 -8.12 -17.56 21.50
CA ARG A 178 -7.40 -18.32 20.46
C ARG A 178 -7.20 -17.51 19.18
N ALA A 179 -8.19 -16.73 18.76
CA ALA A 179 -8.07 -15.89 17.58
C ALA A 179 -7.07 -14.74 17.78
N LYS A 180 -6.98 -14.16 18.99
CA LYS A 180 -5.94 -13.16 19.33
C LYS A 180 -4.54 -13.76 19.19
N TRP A 181 -4.32 -14.96 19.73
CA TRP A 181 -3.03 -15.67 19.63
C TRP A 181 -2.66 -16.08 18.20
N ILE A 182 -3.63 -16.51 17.39
CA ILE A 182 -3.39 -16.80 15.96
C ILE A 182 -3.02 -15.52 15.21
N ARG A 183 -3.70 -14.41 15.47
CA ARG A 183 -3.39 -13.10 14.86
C ARG A 183 -2.00 -12.60 15.25
N THR A 184 -1.60 -12.73 16.52
CA THR A 184 -0.25 -12.34 16.94
C THR A 184 0.82 -13.23 16.30
N LEU A 185 0.59 -14.54 16.22
CA LEU A 185 1.50 -15.48 15.55
C LEU A 185 1.70 -15.11 14.07
N PHE A 186 0.61 -14.94 13.31
CA PHE A 186 0.70 -14.57 11.89
C PHE A 186 1.15 -13.12 11.68
N GLY A 187 0.86 -12.22 12.61
CA GLY A 187 1.37 -10.85 12.59
C GLY A 187 2.90 -10.81 12.64
N GLU A 188 3.51 -11.61 13.51
CA GLU A 188 4.97 -11.69 13.62
C GLU A 188 5.62 -12.50 12.48
N ILE A 189 4.95 -13.55 11.95
CA ILE A 189 5.39 -14.18 10.70
C ILE A 189 5.36 -13.17 9.54
N THR A 190 4.31 -12.34 9.46
CA THR A 190 4.22 -11.25 8.47
C THR A 190 5.34 -10.23 8.65
N ARG A 191 5.72 -9.93 9.90
CA ARG A 191 6.83 -9.03 10.21
C ARG A 191 8.16 -9.58 9.69
N ILE A 192 8.41 -10.87 9.90
CA ILE A 192 9.59 -11.55 9.32
C ILE A 192 9.54 -11.51 7.79
N LEU A 193 8.40 -11.83 7.16
CA LEU A 193 8.23 -11.75 5.71
C LEU A 193 8.56 -10.35 5.15
N ASN A 194 8.15 -9.29 5.85
CA ASN A 194 8.37 -7.92 5.42
C ASN A 194 9.82 -7.48 5.62
N HIS A 195 10.41 -7.71 6.80
CA HIS A 195 11.82 -7.39 7.02
C HIS A 195 12.74 -8.19 6.08
N LEU A 196 12.41 -9.45 5.73
CA LEU A 196 13.15 -10.20 4.72
C LEU A 196 13.10 -9.48 3.39
N MET A 197 11.92 -9.04 2.92
CA MET A 197 11.84 -8.26 1.69
C MET A 197 12.63 -6.95 1.79
N SER A 198 12.46 -6.20 2.88
CA SER A 198 13.04 -4.88 3.08
C SER A 198 14.57 -4.90 3.12
N VAL A 199 15.15 -5.69 4.03
CA VAL A 199 16.61 -5.77 4.24
C VAL A 199 17.30 -6.32 2.99
N LEU A 200 16.72 -7.35 2.38
CA LEU A 200 17.34 -8.01 1.24
C LEU A 200 17.26 -7.19 -0.05
N SER A 201 16.13 -6.51 -0.29
CA SER A 201 16.00 -5.61 -1.44
C SER A 201 16.91 -4.39 -1.26
N HIS A 202 17.00 -3.85 -0.04
CA HIS A 202 17.97 -2.79 0.27
C HIS A 202 19.41 -3.24 0.05
N ALA A 203 19.76 -4.47 0.47
CA ALA A 203 21.08 -5.05 0.23
C ALA A 203 21.36 -5.17 -1.28
N MET A 204 20.38 -5.63 -2.06
CA MET A 204 20.50 -5.73 -3.53
C MET A 204 20.73 -4.37 -4.19
N ASP A 205 20.01 -3.33 -3.78
CA ASP A 205 20.14 -1.99 -4.36
C ASP A 205 21.51 -1.38 -4.14
N VAL A 206 22.12 -1.65 -2.99
CA VAL A 206 23.48 -1.23 -2.68
C VAL A 206 24.52 -2.10 -3.41
N GLY A 207 24.16 -3.34 -3.75
CA GLY A 207 24.93 -4.23 -4.64
C GLY A 207 25.19 -5.65 -4.11
N ALA A 208 24.68 -6.01 -2.93
CA ALA A 208 24.84 -7.35 -2.35
C ALA A 208 23.73 -8.30 -2.83
N LEU A 209 24.07 -9.21 -3.75
CA LEU A 209 23.10 -10.09 -4.42
C LEU A 209 22.83 -11.40 -3.66
N THR A 210 23.79 -11.92 -2.90
CA THR A 210 23.70 -13.26 -2.27
C THR A 210 22.65 -13.34 -1.15
N PRO A 211 22.53 -12.38 -0.21
CA PRO A 211 21.54 -12.49 0.86
C PRO A 211 20.12 -12.54 0.33
N PHE A 212 19.87 -11.85 -0.79
CA PHE A 212 18.54 -11.81 -1.40
C PHE A 212 18.04 -13.20 -1.79
N LEU A 213 18.90 -14.02 -2.37
CA LEU A 213 18.54 -15.38 -2.77
C LEU A 213 18.32 -16.28 -1.55
N TRP A 214 19.16 -16.16 -0.51
CA TRP A 214 19.04 -16.94 0.72
C TRP A 214 17.75 -16.63 1.46
N GLY A 215 17.45 -15.35 1.69
CA GLY A 215 16.25 -14.99 2.44
C GLY A 215 14.96 -15.20 1.64
N PHE A 216 15.00 -15.25 0.30
CA PHE A 216 13.83 -15.64 -0.49
C PHE A 216 13.49 -17.13 -0.37
N GLU A 217 14.47 -18.00 -0.11
CA GLU A 217 14.20 -19.39 0.25
C GLU A 217 13.38 -19.48 1.55
N GLU A 218 13.80 -18.76 2.59
CA GLU A 218 13.06 -18.69 3.86
C GLU A 218 11.68 -18.05 3.70
N ARG A 219 11.59 -17.02 2.85
CA ARG A 219 10.32 -16.38 2.50
C ARG A 219 9.35 -17.35 1.82
N GLU A 220 9.86 -18.27 0.99
CA GLU A 220 9.05 -19.31 0.33
C GLU A 220 8.48 -20.29 1.35
N LYS A 221 9.28 -20.74 2.32
CA LYS A 221 8.83 -21.61 3.43
C LYS A 221 7.69 -20.94 4.22
N LEU A 222 7.82 -19.64 4.50
CA LEU A 222 6.76 -18.88 5.16
C LEU A 222 5.49 -18.72 4.30
N MET A 223 5.62 -18.60 2.97
CA MET A 223 4.45 -18.58 2.07
C MET A 223 3.70 -19.91 2.05
N GLU A 224 4.40 -21.05 2.25
CA GLU A 224 3.74 -22.35 2.41
C GLU A 224 2.81 -22.36 3.62
N PHE A 225 3.21 -21.73 4.74
CA PHE A 225 2.34 -21.58 5.91
C PHE A 225 1.08 -20.76 5.60
N TYR A 226 1.21 -19.71 4.77
CA TYR A 226 0.08 -18.89 4.34
C TYR A 226 -0.88 -19.71 3.47
N GLU A 227 -0.32 -20.49 2.55
CA GLU A 227 -1.08 -21.38 1.68
C GLU A 227 -1.83 -22.45 2.48
N ARG A 228 -1.18 -23.07 3.47
CA ARG A 228 -1.83 -24.10 4.30
C ARG A 228 -2.98 -23.56 5.13
N VAL A 229 -2.89 -22.31 5.59
CA VAL A 229 -3.92 -21.70 6.45
C VAL A 229 -5.06 -21.05 5.66
N SER A 230 -4.74 -20.38 4.55
CA SER A 230 -5.72 -19.60 3.80
C SER A 230 -6.11 -20.20 2.44
N GLY A 231 -5.25 -21.05 1.88
CA GLY A 231 -5.32 -21.53 0.50
C GLY A 231 -4.64 -20.61 -0.52
N ALA A 232 -4.07 -19.47 -0.10
CA ALA A 232 -3.36 -18.54 -0.95
C ALA A 232 -1.98 -18.20 -0.38
N ARG A 233 -1.00 -17.98 -1.27
CA ARG A 233 0.39 -17.73 -0.87
C ARG A 233 0.68 -16.30 -0.42
N LEU A 234 -0.05 -15.31 -0.96
CA LEU A 234 0.12 -13.89 -0.65
C LEU A 234 -1.15 -13.30 -0.06
N HIS A 235 -2.15 -13.01 -0.91
CA HIS A 235 -3.41 -12.40 -0.46
C HIS A 235 -4.33 -13.44 0.17
N ALA A 236 -4.36 -13.46 1.51
CA ALA A 236 -4.95 -14.54 2.29
C ALA A 236 -6.46 -14.34 2.62
N ALA A 237 -6.93 -13.09 2.75
CA ALA A 237 -8.27 -12.77 3.27
C ALA A 237 -8.61 -13.56 4.56
N TYR A 238 -7.63 -13.71 5.46
CA TYR A 238 -7.66 -14.66 6.57
C TYR A 238 -8.07 -14.03 7.90
N VAL A 239 -7.45 -12.91 8.27
CA VAL A 239 -7.86 -12.10 9.40
C VAL A 239 -9.10 -11.31 8.99
N ARG A 240 -10.20 -11.49 9.71
CA ARG A 240 -11.49 -10.87 9.39
C ARG A 240 -12.05 -10.15 10.60
N PRO A 241 -12.90 -9.13 10.42
CA PRO A 241 -13.66 -8.57 11.54
C PRO A 241 -14.48 -9.68 12.22
N GLY A 242 -14.27 -9.88 13.52
CA GLY A 242 -14.84 -10.98 14.30
C GLY A 242 -13.90 -12.18 14.51
N GLY A 243 -12.58 -12.01 14.32
CA GLY A 243 -11.57 -13.04 14.56
C GLY A 243 -10.85 -13.52 13.30
N VAL A 244 -10.94 -14.81 13.02
CA VAL A 244 -10.15 -15.46 11.97
C VAL A 244 -11.06 -16.29 11.05
N SER A 245 -10.71 -16.40 9.77
CA SER A 245 -11.52 -17.08 8.75
C SER A 245 -11.71 -18.58 9.01
N GLN A 246 -10.64 -19.29 9.34
CA GLN A 246 -10.62 -20.74 9.59
C GLN A 246 -9.57 -21.06 10.67
N ASP A 247 -9.73 -22.17 11.39
CA ASP A 247 -8.70 -22.60 12.36
C ASP A 247 -7.46 -23.15 11.66
N LEU A 248 -6.36 -23.28 12.40
CA LEU A 248 -5.11 -23.83 11.89
C LEU A 248 -5.29 -25.31 11.50
N PRO A 249 -4.70 -25.75 10.38
CA PRO A 249 -4.67 -27.17 10.04
C PRO A 249 -3.79 -27.94 11.04
N LEU A 250 -4.12 -29.22 11.22
CA LEU A 250 -3.38 -30.12 12.11
C LEU A 250 -1.91 -30.24 11.67
N GLY A 251 -0.98 -30.23 12.62
CA GLY A 251 0.47 -30.35 12.40
C GLY A 251 1.19 -29.04 12.04
N LEU A 252 0.48 -27.95 11.73
CA LEU A 252 1.14 -26.71 11.32
C LEU A 252 2.02 -26.07 12.41
N LEU A 253 1.62 -26.19 13.69
CA LEU A 253 2.40 -25.63 14.80
C LEU A 253 3.77 -26.31 14.92
N ASP A 254 3.85 -27.61 14.67
CA ASP A 254 5.10 -28.37 14.71
C ASP A 254 6.03 -27.96 13.56
N ASP A 255 5.46 -27.72 12.38
CA ASP A 255 6.21 -27.27 11.20
C ASP A 255 6.76 -25.85 11.38
N ILE A 256 5.97 -24.93 11.95
CA ILE A 256 6.43 -23.57 12.30
C ILE A 256 7.55 -23.65 13.34
N TYR A 257 7.45 -24.55 14.33
CA TYR A 257 8.50 -24.75 15.32
C TYR A 257 9.82 -25.23 14.69
N GLN A 258 9.75 -26.23 13.80
CA GLN A 258 10.93 -26.72 13.08
C GLN A 258 11.59 -25.61 12.25
N TRP A 259 10.79 -24.82 11.53
CA TRP A 259 11.30 -23.66 10.80
C TRP A 259 11.96 -22.63 11.73
N ALA A 260 11.31 -22.26 12.83
CA ALA A 260 11.81 -21.26 13.77
C ALA A 260 13.18 -21.66 14.37
N THR A 261 13.40 -22.94 14.63
CA THR A 261 14.71 -23.43 15.13
C THR A 261 15.86 -23.26 14.14
N GLN A 262 15.59 -23.30 12.83
CA GLN A 262 16.61 -23.18 11.78
C GLN A 262 16.78 -21.72 11.31
N PHE A 263 15.74 -20.91 11.43
CA PHE A 263 15.75 -19.53 10.95
C PHE A 263 16.72 -18.63 11.73
N GLY A 264 17.00 -18.95 13.00
CA GLY A 264 18.03 -18.26 13.79
C GLY A 264 19.41 -18.26 13.11
N ASP A 265 19.87 -19.44 12.69
CA ASP A 265 21.16 -19.60 11.99
C ASP A 265 21.18 -18.83 10.65
N ARG A 266 20.06 -18.78 9.94
CA ARG A 266 19.94 -18.04 8.67
C ARG A 266 20.07 -16.52 8.88
N ILE A 267 19.53 -15.98 9.98
CA ILE A 267 19.70 -14.57 10.33
C ILE A 267 21.19 -14.30 10.57
N ASP A 268 21.85 -15.14 11.35
CA ASP A 268 23.26 -14.97 11.70
C ASP A 268 24.18 -15.03 10.46
N GLU A 269 23.90 -15.93 9.50
CA GLU A 269 24.61 -15.99 8.21
C GLU A 269 24.43 -14.70 7.38
N THR A 270 23.22 -14.12 7.36
CA THR A 270 22.99 -12.84 6.66
C THR A 270 23.69 -11.67 7.37
N GLU A 271 23.74 -11.70 8.70
CA GLU A 271 24.40 -10.70 9.52
C GLU A 271 25.93 -10.74 9.33
N GLU A 272 26.52 -11.94 9.26
CA GLU A 272 27.96 -12.14 9.05
C GLU A 272 28.42 -11.47 7.74
N LEU A 273 27.62 -11.54 6.68
CA LEU A 273 27.97 -10.96 5.38
C LEU A 273 27.78 -9.44 5.31
N LEU A 274 26.79 -8.89 6.01
CA LEU A 274 26.40 -7.48 5.91
C LEU A 274 26.90 -6.62 7.07
N THR A 275 26.67 -7.04 8.32
CA THR A 275 26.80 -6.17 9.49
C THR A 275 28.21 -5.68 9.71
N ASP A 276 29.21 -6.56 9.59
CA ASP A 276 30.62 -6.21 9.78
C ASP A 276 31.37 -5.84 8.50
N ASN A 277 30.68 -5.91 7.37
CA ASN A 277 31.28 -5.59 6.08
C ASN A 277 31.61 -4.09 5.99
N ARG A 278 32.88 -3.79 5.74
CA ARG A 278 33.37 -2.42 5.57
C ARG A 278 32.64 -1.68 4.44
N ILE A 279 32.29 -2.35 3.35
CA ILE A 279 31.57 -1.74 2.23
C ILE A 279 30.17 -1.36 2.67
N TRP A 280 29.48 -2.26 3.37
CA TRP A 280 28.13 -2.00 3.88
C TRP A 280 28.11 -0.83 4.88
N LYS A 281 29.01 -0.85 5.88
CA LYS A 281 29.18 0.27 6.82
C LYS A 281 29.48 1.57 6.09
N GLY A 282 30.41 1.56 5.12
CA GLY A 282 30.77 2.74 4.34
C GLY A 282 29.65 3.31 3.46
N ARG A 283 28.60 2.52 3.14
CA ARG A 283 27.45 2.94 2.32
C ARG A 283 26.21 3.32 3.13
N THR A 284 26.17 2.99 4.41
CA THR A 284 24.97 3.16 5.26
C THR A 284 25.22 4.04 6.46
N GLN A 285 26.44 4.04 7.01
CA GLN A 285 26.79 4.85 8.17
C GLN A 285 26.87 6.33 7.79
N GLY A 286 26.18 7.19 8.55
CA GLY A 286 26.12 8.63 8.28
C GLY A 286 25.31 9.04 7.04
N VAL A 287 24.59 8.10 6.42
CA VAL A 287 23.68 8.40 5.30
C VAL A 287 22.26 8.61 5.81
N GLY A 288 21.59 9.65 5.33
CA GLY A 288 20.18 9.92 5.58
C GLY A 288 19.85 10.20 7.04
N VAL A 289 20.75 10.84 7.79
CA VAL A 289 20.60 11.10 9.23
C VAL A 289 19.32 11.91 9.51
N VAL A 290 18.50 11.41 10.42
CA VAL A 290 17.27 12.09 10.88
C VAL A 290 17.37 12.40 12.37
N SER A 291 17.14 13.64 12.75
CA SER A 291 17.08 14.01 14.16
C SER A 291 15.77 13.54 14.80
N ALA A 292 15.78 13.23 16.10
CA ALA A 292 14.58 12.83 16.83
C ALA A 292 13.43 13.87 16.74
N ALA A 293 13.78 15.17 16.77
CA ALA A 293 12.81 16.25 16.67
C ALA A 293 12.17 16.31 15.27
N ASP A 294 12.98 16.18 14.22
CA ASP A 294 12.50 16.18 12.84
C ASP A 294 11.66 14.93 12.54
N ALA A 295 12.07 13.76 13.03
CA ALA A 295 11.30 12.53 12.90
C ALA A 295 9.87 12.68 13.44
N ILE A 296 9.71 13.36 14.59
CA ILE A 296 8.39 13.63 15.18
C ILE A 296 7.62 14.67 14.37
N ASN A 297 8.27 15.77 13.97
CA ASN A 297 7.63 16.83 13.18
C ASN A 297 7.11 16.31 11.83
N TYR A 298 7.85 15.40 11.21
CA TYR A 298 7.48 14.76 9.95
C TYR A 298 6.58 13.54 10.11
N SER A 299 6.13 13.24 11.33
CA SER A 299 5.23 12.13 11.64
C SER A 299 5.78 10.77 11.21
N PHE A 300 7.11 10.59 11.29
CA PHE A 300 7.74 9.28 11.11
C PHE A 300 7.35 8.35 12.23
N THR A 301 7.22 7.07 11.87
CA THR A 301 6.83 5.99 12.78
C THR A 301 7.62 4.73 12.46
N GLY A 302 7.55 3.74 13.34
CA GLY A 302 8.26 2.48 13.18
C GLY A 302 9.76 2.61 13.28
N VAL A 303 10.45 1.86 12.43
CA VAL A 303 11.92 1.77 12.38
C VAL A 303 12.56 3.14 12.12
N MET A 304 11.93 4.02 11.33
CA MET A 304 12.44 5.38 11.08
C MET A 304 12.51 6.23 12.35
N LEU A 305 11.50 6.09 13.22
CA LEU A 305 11.42 6.82 14.49
C LEU A 305 12.37 6.19 15.53
N ARG A 306 12.37 4.85 15.63
CA ARG A 306 13.25 4.09 16.54
C ARG A 306 14.73 4.25 16.20
N GLY A 307 15.09 4.27 14.91
CA GLY A 307 16.47 4.50 14.47
C GLY A 307 17.02 5.86 14.90
N SER A 308 16.14 6.86 15.05
CA SER A 308 16.49 8.22 15.48
C SER A 308 16.57 8.40 17.00
N GLY A 309 16.45 7.32 17.79
CA GLY A 309 16.58 7.36 19.26
C GLY A 309 15.28 7.54 20.04
N VAL A 310 14.11 7.53 19.40
CA VAL A 310 12.82 7.66 20.08
C VAL A 310 12.26 6.27 20.39
N PRO A 311 12.12 5.87 21.67
CA PRO A 311 11.62 4.56 22.06
C PRO A 311 10.08 4.50 21.94
N TRP A 312 9.58 4.33 20.72
CA TRP A 312 8.15 4.24 20.43
C TRP A 312 7.80 2.98 19.62
N ASP A 313 6.85 2.19 20.12
CA ASP A 313 6.24 1.04 19.47
C ASP A 313 4.78 0.94 19.92
N VAL A 314 3.84 0.85 18.98
CA VAL A 314 2.40 0.73 19.29
C VAL A 314 2.12 -0.56 20.07
N ARG A 315 2.82 -1.66 19.81
CA ARG A 315 2.59 -2.95 20.49
C ARG A 315 2.86 -2.91 22.00
N LYS A 316 3.73 -1.99 22.46
CA LYS A 316 4.03 -1.79 23.90
C LYS A 316 3.26 -0.64 24.50
N SER A 317 3.09 0.46 23.77
CA SER A 317 2.42 1.67 24.26
C SER A 317 0.90 1.56 24.26
N GLN A 318 0.33 0.96 23.21
CA GLN A 318 -1.10 0.75 22.99
C GLN A 318 -1.32 -0.69 22.50
N PRO A 319 -1.15 -1.66 23.40
CA PRO A 319 -1.18 -3.07 23.05
C PRO A 319 -2.55 -3.47 22.48
N TYR A 320 -2.51 -4.37 21.50
CA TYR A 320 -3.67 -4.96 20.85
C TYR A 320 -3.52 -6.49 20.80
N ASP A 321 -4.63 -7.19 20.54
CA ASP A 321 -4.71 -8.66 20.55
C ASP A 321 -4.05 -9.28 21.80
N ALA A 322 -2.96 -10.05 21.65
CA ALA A 322 -2.26 -10.72 22.74
C ALA A 322 -0.84 -10.20 22.98
N TYR A 323 -0.48 -9.00 22.47
CA TYR A 323 0.86 -8.43 22.65
C TYR A 323 1.22 -8.13 24.13
N ASP A 324 0.21 -7.96 25.00
CA ASP A 324 0.39 -7.79 26.45
C ASP A 324 0.92 -9.03 27.17
N GLN A 325 0.67 -10.22 26.61
CA GLN A 325 0.95 -11.50 27.26
C GLN A 325 2.29 -12.11 26.79
N VAL A 326 2.97 -11.44 25.86
CA VAL A 326 4.24 -11.85 25.27
C VAL A 326 5.37 -10.92 25.66
N GLU A 327 6.52 -11.50 25.96
CA GLU A 327 7.72 -10.80 26.38
C GLU A 327 8.67 -10.63 25.20
N PHE A 328 8.91 -9.38 24.84
CA PHE A 328 9.87 -8.98 23.80
C PHE A 328 10.42 -7.60 24.11
N ASP A 329 11.59 -7.33 23.56
CA ASP A 329 12.29 -6.06 23.70
C ASP A 329 12.20 -5.27 22.38
N VAL A 330 12.30 -3.94 22.45
CA VAL A 330 12.18 -3.07 21.27
C VAL A 330 13.55 -2.45 20.98
N PRO A 331 14.11 -2.64 19.77
CA PRO A 331 15.41 -2.07 19.42
C PRO A 331 15.31 -0.58 19.11
N VAL A 332 16.28 0.20 19.56
CA VAL A 332 16.31 1.66 19.38
C VAL A 332 17.72 2.07 18.95
N GLY A 333 17.80 2.82 17.85
CA GLY A 333 19.05 3.37 17.32
C GLY A 333 19.52 4.61 18.09
N VAL A 334 20.69 5.13 17.76
CA VAL A 334 21.29 6.27 18.47
C VAL A 334 21.53 7.46 17.54
N ASN A 335 22.01 7.18 16.33
CA ASN A 335 22.50 8.18 15.39
C ASN A 335 21.45 8.64 14.38
N GLY A 336 20.42 7.82 14.12
CA GLY A 336 19.39 8.14 13.10
C GLY A 336 19.80 7.86 11.66
N ASP A 337 20.90 7.14 11.44
CA ASP A 337 21.39 6.81 10.10
C ASP A 337 20.70 5.56 9.51
N CYS A 338 21.06 5.25 8.26
CA CYS A 338 20.58 4.05 7.57
C CYS A 338 21.07 2.75 8.24
N TYR A 339 22.27 2.76 8.85
CA TYR A 339 22.87 1.60 9.50
C TYR A 339 22.13 1.21 10.79
N ASP A 340 21.81 2.17 11.65
CA ASP A 340 21.02 1.93 12.87
C ASP A 340 19.63 1.39 12.52
N ARG A 341 19.01 1.88 11.44
CA ARG A 341 17.73 1.36 10.93
C ARG A 341 17.84 -0.07 10.41
N TYR A 342 18.96 -0.43 9.80
CA TYR A 342 19.24 -1.81 9.40
C TYR A 342 19.38 -2.72 10.65
N LEU A 343 20.16 -2.30 11.65
CA LEU A 343 20.33 -3.05 12.89
C LEU A 343 19.00 -3.23 13.63
N CYS A 344 18.15 -2.19 13.69
CA CYS A 344 16.82 -2.30 14.29
C CYS A 344 15.97 -3.39 13.61
N ARG A 345 16.03 -3.51 12.27
CA ARG A 345 15.31 -4.59 11.54
C ARG A 345 15.91 -5.97 11.84
N MET A 346 17.23 -6.06 11.93
CA MET A 346 17.90 -7.32 12.27
C MET A 346 17.53 -7.80 13.68
N GLU A 347 17.47 -6.90 14.64
CA GLU A 347 17.01 -7.20 16.00
C GLU A 347 15.51 -7.50 16.04
N GLU A 348 14.68 -6.82 15.24
CA GLU A 348 13.25 -7.13 15.11
C GLU A 348 13.00 -8.55 14.60
N PHE A 349 13.84 -9.12 13.73
CA PHE A 349 13.74 -10.55 13.37
C PHE A 349 13.86 -11.46 14.59
N ARG A 350 14.88 -11.20 15.44
CA ARG A 350 15.15 -12.01 16.65
C ARG A 350 14.01 -11.88 17.65
N GLN A 351 13.47 -10.68 17.83
CA GLN A 351 12.33 -10.46 18.71
C GLN A 351 11.04 -11.09 18.16
N SER A 352 10.82 -11.04 16.85
CA SER A 352 9.68 -11.73 16.19
C SER A 352 9.77 -13.24 16.40
N LEU A 353 10.95 -13.84 16.23
CA LEU A 353 11.20 -15.26 16.54
C LEU A 353 10.90 -15.59 18.00
N ARG A 354 11.34 -14.74 18.94
CA ARG A 354 11.05 -14.90 20.38
C ARG A 354 9.54 -14.89 20.66
N ILE A 355 8.79 -14.01 20.01
CA ILE A 355 7.33 -13.96 20.13
C ILE A 355 6.70 -15.23 19.54
N ILE A 356 7.15 -15.70 18.38
CA ILE A 356 6.66 -16.94 17.74
C ILE A 356 6.83 -18.12 18.70
N HIS A 357 8.00 -18.32 19.30
CA HIS A 357 8.22 -19.40 20.27
C HIS A 357 7.27 -19.32 21.48
N GLN A 358 7.01 -18.11 21.99
CA GLN A 358 6.07 -17.94 23.10
C GLN A 358 4.62 -18.21 22.69
N CYS A 359 4.21 -17.77 21.51
CA CYS A 359 2.88 -18.02 20.96
C CYS A 359 2.63 -19.52 20.76
N LEU A 360 3.62 -20.27 20.27
CA LEU A 360 3.52 -21.72 20.11
C LEU A 360 3.32 -22.44 21.46
N ASN A 361 4.06 -22.02 22.50
CA ASN A 361 3.97 -22.62 23.83
C ASN A 361 2.69 -22.26 24.60
N LYS A 362 2.14 -21.06 24.36
CA LYS A 362 0.99 -20.51 25.09
C LYS A 362 -0.35 -20.62 24.34
N MET A 363 -0.38 -21.28 23.17
CA MET A 363 -1.57 -21.33 22.32
C MET A 363 -2.77 -21.99 23.04
N PRO A 364 -3.87 -21.26 23.31
CA PRO A 364 -5.03 -21.83 23.97
C PRO A 364 -5.91 -22.62 22.98
N SER A 365 -6.68 -23.57 23.52
CA SER A 365 -7.81 -24.16 22.81
C SER A 365 -9.03 -23.24 22.87
N GLY A 366 -9.91 -23.31 21.87
CA GLY A 366 -11.13 -22.49 21.85
C GLY A 366 -11.64 -22.18 20.45
N PRO A 367 -12.73 -21.40 20.33
CA PRO A 367 -13.23 -20.94 19.05
C PRO A 367 -12.30 -19.89 18.43
N VAL A 368 -12.25 -19.84 17.09
CA VAL A 368 -11.46 -18.85 16.32
C VAL A 368 -12.29 -17.69 15.77
N LYS A 369 -13.61 -17.73 15.98
CA LYS A 369 -14.57 -16.71 15.57
C LYS A 369 -15.44 -16.33 16.75
N VAL A 370 -15.89 -15.08 16.75
CA VAL A 370 -16.94 -14.63 17.67
C VAL A 370 -18.18 -15.51 17.48
N GLU A 371 -18.83 -15.87 18.59
CA GLU A 371 -19.99 -16.78 18.60
C GLU A 371 -21.28 -16.13 18.06
N ASP A 372 -21.30 -14.80 17.91
CA ASP A 372 -22.42 -14.08 17.32
C ASP A 372 -22.49 -14.25 15.80
N TYR A 373 -23.46 -15.06 15.35
CA TYR A 373 -23.73 -15.34 13.95
C TYR A 373 -24.28 -14.16 13.15
N LYS A 374 -24.56 -13.02 13.80
CA LYS A 374 -24.91 -11.77 13.10
C LYS A 374 -23.68 -11.08 12.50
N ILE A 375 -22.49 -11.40 12.98
CA ILE A 375 -21.22 -10.80 12.54
C ILE A 375 -20.37 -11.86 11.83
N ALA A 376 -20.12 -12.98 12.51
CA ALA A 376 -19.32 -14.07 11.99
C ALA A 376 -20.21 -15.13 11.32
N PRO A 377 -19.80 -15.72 10.18
CA PRO A 377 -20.61 -16.75 9.53
C PRO A 377 -20.60 -18.05 10.38
N PRO A 378 -21.76 -18.73 10.52
CA PRO A 378 -21.85 -19.97 11.26
C PRO A 378 -21.08 -21.12 10.58
N PRO A 379 -20.71 -22.18 11.33
CA PRO A 379 -20.07 -23.35 10.76
C PRO A 379 -20.98 -24.05 9.74
N ARG A 380 -20.38 -24.64 8.70
CA ARG A 380 -21.12 -25.28 7.60
C ARG A 380 -22.02 -26.44 8.03
N ALA A 381 -21.67 -27.14 9.11
CA ALA A 381 -22.52 -28.19 9.68
C ALA A 381 -23.81 -27.58 10.24
N ALA A 382 -23.69 -26.59 11.14
CA ALA A 382 -24.85 -25.92 11.74
C ALA A 382 -25.73 -25.19 10.70
N MET A 383 -25.13 -24.58 9.68
CA MET A 383 -25.86 -23.91 8.59
C MET A 383 -26.77 -24.88 7.81
N LYS A 384 -26.41 -26.16 7.69
CA LYS A 384 -27.19 -27.15 6.94
C LYS A 384 -28.31 -27.78 7.77
N GLU A 385 -28.19 -27.76 9.10
CA GLU A 385 -29.14 -28.38 10.03
C GLU A 385 -30.10 -27.36 10.65
N ASN A 386 -29.59 -26.20 11.07
CA ASN A 386 -30.36 -25.16 11.75
C ASN A 386 -30.82 -24.08 10.76
N MET A 387 -32.13 -23.80 10.77
CA MET A 387 -32.75 -22.74 9.97
C MET A 387 -32.21 -21.34 10.32
N GLU A 388 -31.97 -21.03 11.59
CA GLU A 388 -31.46 -19.71 12.00
C GLU A 388 -30.05 -19.46 11.46
N ALA A 389 -29.18 -20.47 11.54
CA ALA A 389 -27.83 -20.41 11.00
C ALA A 389 -27.85 -20.19 9.48
N LEU A 390 -28.80 -20.81 8.77
CA LEU A 390 -28.98 -20.60 7.33
C LEU A 390 -29.43 -19.17 7.02
N ILE A 391 -30.37 -18.61 7.79
CA ILE A 391 -30.83 -17.22 7.63
C ILE A 391 -29.66 -16.25 7.84
N HIS A 392 -28.88 -16.42 8.91
CA HIS A 392 -27.73 -15.58 9.20
C HIS A 392 -26.66 -15.68 8.11
N HIS A 393 -26.35 -16.89 7.64
CA HIS A 393 -25.44 -17.09 6.52
C HIS A 393 -25.92 -16.36 5.25
N PHE A 394 -27.19 -16.50 4.90
CA PHE A 394 -27.76 -15.86 3.71
C PHE A 394 -27.70 -14.33 3.80
N LEU A 395 -28.05 -13.74 4.95
CA LEU A 395 -28.02 -12.29 5.15
C LEU A 395 -26.60 -11.72 5.15
N LEU A 396 -25.64 -12.38 5.82
CA LEU A 396 -24.25 -11.96 5.89
C LEU A 396 -23.58 -11.85 4.52
N PHE A 397 -23.85 -12.81 3.62
CA PHE A 397 -23.22 -12.83 2.30
C PHE A 397 -23.97 -12.04 1.22
N SER A 398 -25.28 -11.79 1.41
CA SER A 398 -26.07 -10.98 0.47
C SER A 398 -26.03 -9.50 0.80
N LYS A 399 -26.32 -9.15 2.06
CA LYS A 399 -26.39 -7.79 2.57
C LYS A 399 -25.09 -7.38 3.27
N GLY A 400 -24.64 -8.20 4.22
CA GLY A 400 -23.57 -7.85 5.15
C GLY A 400 -24.12 -7.58 6.55
N TYR A 401 -23.21 -7.37 7.51
CA TYR A 401 -23.57 -6.91 8.85
C TYR A 401 -23.61 -5.38 8.89
N THR A 402 -24.51 -4.82 9.69
CA THR A 402 -24.59 -3.39 9.95
C THR A 402 -23.60 -3.02 11.04
N VAL A 403 -22.85 -1.94 10.82
CA VAL A 403 -21.93 -1.40 11.83
C VAL A 403 -22.58 -0.16 12.44
N PRO A 404 -22.59 0.01 13.77
CA PRO A 404 -23.14 1.21 14.40
C PRO A 404 -22.60 2.51 13.80
N PRO A 405 -23.40 3.59 13.76
CA PRO A 405 -22.92 4.89 13.30
C PRO A 405 -21.84 5.41 14.25
N GLY A 406 -20.72 5.85 13.70
CA GLY A 406 -19.58 6.29 14.50
C GLY A 406 -18.31 6.46 13.67
N GLU A 407 -17.29 7.03 14.30
CA GLU A 407 -15.96 7.17 13.72
C GLU A 407 -14.92 6.51 14.62
N THR A 408 -13.90 5.92 14.00
CA THR A 408 -12.77 5.33 14.72
C THR A 408 -11.48 5.59 13.97
N TYR A 409 -10.42 5.81 14.73
CA TYR A 409 -9.05 5.66 14.25
C TYR A 409 -8.43 4.52 15.07
N SER A 410 -8.01 3.48 14.37
CA SER A 410 -7.22 2.39 14.96
C SER A 410 -5.89 2.30 14.22
N ALA A 411 -4.82 2.19 14.98
CA ALA A 411 -3.49 2.04 14.48
C ALA A 411 -2.87 0.75 15.01
N ILE A 412 -2.02 0.14 14.20
CA ILE A 412 -1.19 -0.99 14.58
C ILE A 412 0.27 -0.70 14.23
N GLU A 413 1.18 -1.44 14.83
CA GLU A 413 2.58 -1.45 14.41
C GLU A 413 2.74 -2.41 13.23
N ALA A 414 2.55 -1.93 12.00
CA ALA A 414 2.98 -2.67 10.83
C ALA A 414 4.53 -2.73 10.79
N PRO A 415 5.14 -3.66 10.04
CA PRO A 415 6.61 -3.75 9.98
C PRO A 415 7.27 -2.50 9.41
N LYS A 416 6.54 -1.74 8.59
CA LYS A 416 6.95 -0.43 8.05
C LYS A 416 6.81 0.71 9.05
N GLY A 417 5.91 0.58 10.03
CA GLY A 417 5.61 1.59 11.04
C GLY A 417 4.13 1.64 11.40
N GLU A 418 3.67 2.79 11.88
CA GLU A 418 2.28 2.93 12.34
C GLU A 418 1.33 2.98 11.12
N MET A 419 0.64 1.87 10.88
CA MET A 419 -0.42 1.80 9.89
C MET A 419 -1.76 2.07 10.59
N GLY A 420 -2.45 3.11 10.13
CA GLY A 420 -3.72 3.55 10.70
C GLY A 420 -4.88 3.43 9.71
N VAL A 421 -6.07 3.12 10.22
CA VAL A 421 -7.32 3.18 9.46
C VAL A 421 -8.29 4.09 10.21
N TYR A 422 -8.69 5.16 9.53
CA TYR A 422 -9.79 6.02 9.95
C TYR A 422 -11.06 5.60 9.22
N LEU A 423 -12.01 5.05 9.96
CA LEU A 423 -13.26 4.51 9.44
C LEU A 423 -14.44 5.31 9.97
N VAL A 424 -15.33 5.73 9.07
CA VAL A 424 -16.60 6.39 9.37
C VAL A 424 -17.73 5.48 8.91
N SER A 425 -18.62 5.15 9.83
CA SER A 425 -19.84 4.39 9.60
C SER A 425 -21.06 5.30 9.77
N ASP A 426 -22.02 5.19 8.85
CA ASP A 426 -23.32 5.88 8.89
C ASP A 426 -24.44 5.00 9.48
N GLY A 427 -24.10 3.83 10.03
CA GLY A 427 -25.08 2.84 10.49
C GLY A 427 -25.46 1.80 9.43
N SER A 428 -24.91 1.90 8.21
CA SER A 428 -25.19 0.96 7.13
C SER A 428 -24.23 -0.24 7.09
N GLU A 429 -24.42 -1.12 6.11
CA GLU A 429 -23.59 -2.32 5.85
C GLU A 429 -22.30 -1.98 5.09
N ARG A 430 -22.14 -0.71 4.69
CA ARG A 430 -21.01 -0.20 3.90
C ARG A 430 -20.31 0.91 4.69
N PRO A 431 -18.98 1.00 4.64
CA PRO A 431 -18.28 2.12 5.24
C PRO A 431 -18.61 3.39 4.46
N TYR A 432 -19.02 4.44 5.18
CA TYR A 432 -19.28 5.75 4.58
C TYR A 432 -18.00 6.39 4.07
N ARG A 433 -16.93 6.30 4.88
CA ARG A 433 -15.59 6.75 4.52
C ARG A 433 -14.56 5.83 5.15
N CYS A 434 -13.52 5.50 4.38
CA CYS A 434 -12.35 4.79 4.87
C CYS A 434 -11.11 5.52 4.40
N LYS A 435 -10.35 6.10 5.32
CA LYS A 435 -9.07 6.74 5.05
C LYS A 435 -7.96 5.88 5.65
N ILE A 436 -6.96 5.56 4.84
CA ILE A 436 -5.79 4.82 5.32
C ILE A 436 -4.66 5.82 5.59
N ARG A 437 -3.96 5.63 6.70
CA ARG A 437 -2.67 6.27 6.99
C ARG A 437 -1.58 5.21 6.78
N ALA A 438 -0.83 5.36 5.69
CA ALA A 438 0.29 4.51 5.35
C ALA A 438 1.59 5.14 5.87
N PRO A 439 2.47 4.35 6.52
CA PRO A 439 3.76 4.85 6.99
C PRO A 439 4.65 5.34 5.84
N GLY A 440 4.74 4.59 4.73
CA GLY A 440 5.59 4.94 3.59
C GLY A 440 5.22 6.26 2.91
N PHE A 441 3.97 6.71 3.01
CA PHE A 441 3.57 8.03 2.48
C PHE A 441 4.21 9.17 3.28
N ALA A 442 4.23 9.06 4.61
CA ALA A 442 4.90 10.05 5.46
C ALA A 442 6.42 10.01 5.25
N HIS A 443 7.01 8.81 5.17
CA HIS A 443 8.44 8.64 4.90
C HIS A 443 8.87 9.28 3.58
N LEU A 444 8.14 9.01 2.49
CA LEU A 444 8.45 9.56 1.17
C LEU A 444 8.23 11.07 1.07
N SER A 445 7.27 11.63 1.81
CA SER A 445 7.01 13.07 1.81
C SER A 445 8.23 13.90 2.24
N CYS A 446 9.09 13.33 3.08
CA CYS A 446 10.27 13.99 3.64
C CYS A 446 11.58 13.51 2.98
N PHE A 447 11.47 12.79 1.86
CA PHE A 447 12.62 12.30 1.11
C PHE A 447 13.55 13.45 0.65
N ASP A 448 12.99 14.59 0.26
CA ASP A 448 13.77 15.78 -0.12
C ASP A 448 14.68 16.27 1.02
N GLN A 449 14.15 16.36 2.23
CA GLN A 449 14.93 16.85 3.38
C GLN A 449 16.03 15.88 3.80
N ILE A 450 15.80 14.57 3.65
CA ILE A 450 16.76 13.53 4.02
C ILE A 450 17.83 13.36 2.94
N SER A 451 17.51 13.59 1.67
CA SER A 451 18.44 13.39 0.54
C SER A 451 19.28 14.61 0.21
N ARG A 452 18.93 15.81 0.70
CA ARG A 452 19.71 17.03 0.51
C ARG A 452 21.14 16.89 1.04
N GLY A 453 22.11 17.29 0.23
CA GLY A 453 23.54 17.23 0.56
C GLY A 453 24.16 15.84 0.42
N HIS A 454 23.37 14.82 0.06
CA HIS A 454 23.87 13.49 -0.23
C HIS A 454 24.16 13.30 -1.73
N LEU A 455 24.95 12.28 -2.04
CA LEU A 455 25.25 11.90 -3.40
C LEU A 455 24.10 11.12 -4.03
N LEU A 456 24.03 11.08 -5.35
CA LEU A 456 23.02 10.31 -6.09
C LEU A 456 22.98 8.82 -5.67
N ALA A 457 24.13 8.24 -5.36
CA ALA A 457 24.22 6.83 -4.96
C ALA A 457 23.68 6.58 -3.54
N ASP A 458 23.68 7.59 -2.68
CA ASP A 458 23.16 7.51 -1.31
C ASP A 458 21.64 7.65 -1.28
N ALA A 459 21.05 8.37 -2.24
CA ALA A 459 19.60 8.44 -2.41
C ALA A 459 18.97 7.05 -2.58
N VAL A 460 19.64 6.13 -3.29
CA VAL A 460 19.20 4.74 -3.43
C VAL A 460 19.19 4.01 -2.07
N ALA A 461 20.21 4.22 -1.25
CA ALA A 461 20.26 3.63 0.09
C ALA A 461 19.14 4.21 0.99
N ILE A 462 18.87 5.51 0.89
CA ILE A 462 17.78 6.17 1.62
C ILE A 462 16.43 5.57 1.22
N ILE A 463 16.17 5.37 -0.08
CA ILE A 463 14.94 4.73 -0.58
C ILE A 463 14.76 3.32 0.04
N GLY A 464 15.81 2.50 0.00
CA GLY A 464 15.76 1.14 0.54
C GLY A 464 15.52 1.12 2.06
N THR A 465 16.11 2.06 2.81
CA THR A 465 15.90 2.13 4.28
C THR A 465 14.54 2.65 4.70
N MET A 466 13.83 3.39 3.85
CA MET A 466 12.43 3.78 4.09
C MET A 466 11.44 2.64 3.84
N ASP A 467 11.88 1.56 3.18
CA ASP A 467 11.06 0.37 2.90
C ASP A 467 9.75 0.71 2.16
N LEU A 468 9.88 1.42 1.03
CA LEU A 468 8.75 1.94 0.28
C LEU A 468 8.08 0.87 -0.58
N VAL A 469 6.80 0.62 -0.31
CA VAL A 469 5.93 -0.17 -1.17
C VAL A 469 4.87 0.74 -1.77
N PHE A 470 4.92 0.95 -3.08
CA PHE A 470 4.08 1.97 -3.73
C PHE A 470 2.58 1.67 -3.69
N GLY A 471 2.18 0.42 -3.40
CA GLY A 471 0.77 0.08 -3.20
C GLY A 471 0.14 0.73 -1.97
N GLU A 472 0.93 1.00 -0.92
CA GLU A 472 0.45 1.75 0.24
C GLU A 472 0.66 3.26 0.11
N VAL A 473 1.62 3.72 -0.70
CA VAL A 473 1.81 5.16 -0.95
C VAL A 473 0.65 5.68 -1.81
N ASP A 474 0.38 4.99 -2.92
CA ASP A 474 -0.62 5.35 -3.92
C ASP A 474 -1.93 4.58 -3.70
N ARG A 475 -2.92 5.22 -3.06
CA ARG A 475 -4.15 4.56 -2.60
C ARG A 475 -5.40 5.09 -3.27
#